data_AF-A0A3P3FX01-F1
#
_entry.id   AF-A0A3P3FX01-F1
#
_cell.length_a   1.000
_cell.length_b   1.000
_cell.length_c   1.000
_cell.angle_alpha   90.00
_cell.angle_beta   90.00
_cell.angle_gamma   90.00
#
_symmetry.space_group_name_H-M   'P 1'
#
loop_
_entity.id
_entity.type
_entity.pdbx_description
1 polymer ?
#
loop_
_entity_poly.entity_id
_entity_poly.type
_entity_poly.pdbx_seq_one_letter_code
_entity_poly.pdbx_strand_id
1 'polypeptide(L)' 'MNENEKLAQEVKAWRAKEGLTAEAAAKVLGIPKRTFEGIEQSRGFPYPVLLRVAMKQGRFA' A
#
# COMPACT_ATOMS: atom_id res chain seq x y z
N MET A 1 6.40 15.50 -9.07
CA MET A 1 5.62 14.48 -8.34
C MET A 1 6.20 14.38 -6.94
N ASN A 2 5.39 14.53 -5.91
CA ASN A 2 5.85 14.48 -4.51
C ASN A 2 5.95 13.03 -4.01
N GLU A 3 6.63 12.82 -2.88
CA GLU A 3 6.85 11.47 -2.32
C GLU A 3 5.55 10.73 -1.98
N ASN A 4 4.49 11.44 -1.56
CA ASN A 4 3.20 10.82 -1.24
C ASN A 4 2.47 10.32 -2.48
N GLU A 5 2.50 11.10 -3.58
CA GLU A 5 1.95 10.68 -4.87
C GLU A 5 2.70 9.44 -5.38
N LYS A 6 4.03 9.42 -5.23
CA LYS A 6 4.86 8.30 -5.68
C LYS A 6 4.53 7.04 -4.90
N LEU A 7 4.41 7.15 -3.58
CA LEU A 7 3.96 6.06 -2.73
C LEU A 7 2.55 5.57 -3.12
N ALA A 8 1.63 6.49 -3.40
CA ALA A 8 0.27 6.14 -3.83
C ALA A 8 0.27 5.33 -5.13
N GLN A 9 1.10 5.72 -6.11
CA GLN A 9 1.25 4.97 -7.37
C GLN A 9 1.88 3.59 -7.16
N GLU A 10 2.93 3.50 -6.35
CA GLU A 10 3.59 2.23 -6.01
C GLU A 10 2.61 1.25 -5.36
N VAL A 11 1.80 1.73 -4.40
CA VAL A 11 0.80 0.92 -3.70
C VAL A 11 -0.32 0.46 -4.65
N LYS A 12 -0.83 1.35 -5.51
CA LYS A 12 -1.83 1.01 -6.53
C LYS A 12 -1.31 -0.04 -7.51
N ALA A 13 -0.09 0.14 -8.00
CA ALA A 13 0.55 -0.78 -8.95
C ALA A 13 0.77 -2.15 -8.31
N TRP A 14 1.26 -2.18 -7.07
CA TRP A 14 1.41 -3.42 -6.31
C TRP A 14 0.08 -4.13 -6.12
N ARG A 15 -0.97 -3.43 -5.65
CA ARG A 15 -2.29 -4.01 -5.45
C ARG A 15 -2.88 -4.59 -6.74
N ALA A 16 -2.76 -3.84 -7.85
CA ALA A 16 -3.24 -4.29 -9.16
C ALA A 16 -2.49 -5.53 -9.65
N LYS A 17 -1.16 -5.57 -9.45
CA LYS A 17 -0.32 -6.73 -9.80
C LYS A 17 -0.72 -7.99 -9.04
N GLU A 18 -1.00 -7.85 -7.74
CA GLU A 18 -1.44 -8.97 -6.89
C GLU A 18 -2.93 -9.32 -7.07
N GLY A 19 -3.69 -8.55 -7.88
CA GLY A 19 -5.11 -8.79 -8.10
C GLY A 19 -5.99 -8.57 -6.85
N LEU A 20 -5.53 -7.77 -5.89
CA LEU A 20 -6.20 -7.61 -4.60
C LEU A 20 -7.23 -6.48 -4.60
N THR A 21 -8.32 -6.69 -3.85
CA THR A 21 -9.20 -5.59 -3.42
C THR A 21 -8.46 -4.72 -2.39
N ALA A 22 -8.91 -3.47 -2.19
CA ALA A 22 -8.32 -2.60 -1.17
C ALA A 22 -8.40 -3.22 0.24
N GLU A 23 -9.47 -3.95 0.52
CA GLU A 23 -9.67 -4.64 1.79
C GLU A 23 -8.71 -5.83 1.97
N ALA A 24 -8.54 -6.66 0.94
CA ALA A 24 -7.59 -7.76 0.97
C ALA A 24 -6.14 -7.26 1.08
N ALA A 25 -5.79 -6.21 0.33
CA ALA A 25 -4.48 -5.56 0.40
C ALA A 25 -4.19 -4.98 1.80
N ALA A 26 -5.17 -4.31 2.41
CA ALA A 26 -5.06 -3.81 3.77
C ALA A 26 -4.85 -4.94 4.79
N LYS A 27 -5.56 -6.07 4.62
CA LYS A 27 -5.39 -7.27 5.46
C LYS A 27 -3.99 -7.88 5.31
N VAL A 28 -3.48 -8.01 4.08
CA VAL A 28 -2.12 -8.51 3.80
C VAL A 28 -1.06 -7.63 4.46
N LEU A 29 -1.26 -6.32 4.45
CA LEU A 29 -0.34 -5.36 5.05
C LEU A 29 -0.55 -5.16 6.56
N GLY A 30 -1.57 -5.79 7.15
CA GLY A 30 -1.88 -5.66 8.58
C GLY A 30 -2.29 -4.25 9.00
N ILE A 31 -2.89 -3.45 8.10
CA ILE A 31 -3.32 -2.08 8.37
C ILE A 31 -4.84 -1.91 8.16
N PRO A 32 -5.48 -0.89 8.77
CA PRO A 32 -6.87 -0.58 8.49
C PRO A 32 -7.11 -0.21 7.02
N LYS A 33 -8.24 -0.65 6.45
CA LYS A 33 -8.64 -0.30 5.07
C LYS A 33 -8.60 1.20 4.80
N ARG A 34 -9.09 2.02 5.73
CA ARG A 34 -9.06 3.49 5.62
C ARG A 34 -7.64 4.06 5.51
N THR A 35 -6.67 3.43 6.18
CA THR A 35 -5.26 3.80 6.07
C THR A 35 -4.74 3.48 4.68
N PHE A 36 -5.02 2.28 4.18
CA PHE A 36 -4.66 1.85 2.83
C PHE A 36 -5.24 2.80 1.75
N GLU A 37 -6.54 3.09 1.82
CA GLU A 37 -7.21 4.00 0.89
C GLU A 37 -6.64 5.43 0.98
N GLY A 38 -6.31 5.90 2.19
CA GLY A 38 -5.64 7.18 2.38
C GLY A 38 -4.27 7.25 1.68
N ILE A 39 -3.52 6.15 1.69
CA ILE A 39 -2.24 6.06 0.98
C ILE A 39 -2.47 6.12 -0.53
N GLU A 40 -3.44 5.38 -1.07
CA GLU A 40 -3.82 5.44 -2.49
C GLU A 40 -4.32 6.84 -2.93
N GLN A 41 -4.81 7.65 -1.99
CA GLN A 41 -5.23 9.04 -2.19
C GLN A 41 -4.10 10.07 -1.95
N SER A 42 -2.85 9.62 -1.85
CA SER A 42 -1.69 10.50 -1.65
C SER A 42 -1.68 11.27 -0.31
N ARG A 43 -2.38 10.78 0.72
CA ARG A 43 -2.26 11.33 2.09
C ARG A 43 -0.93 10.98 2.77
N GLY A 44 -0.16 10.07 2.18
CA GLY A 44 1.10 9.59 2.72
C GLY A 44 0.95 8.52 3.80
N PHE A 45 2.08 8.03 4.28
CA PHE A 45 2.19 7.06 5.37
C PHE A 45 3.43 7.41 6.20
N PRO A 46 3.37 7.34 7.55
CA PRO A 46 4.51 7.72 8.40
C PRO A 46 5.79 6.92 8.13
N TYR A 47 5.67 5.66 7.67
CA TYR A 47 6.79 4.75 7.44
C TYR A 47 6.80 4.23 6.00
N PRO A 48 7.05 5.08 4.99
CA PRO A 48 6.90 4.70 3.58
C PRO A 48 7.90 3.62 3.17
N VAL A 49 9.10 3.61 3.75
CA VAL A 49 10.11 2.56 3.52
C VAL A 49 9.64 1.21 4.07
N LEU A 50 9.07 1.18 5.28
CA LEU A 50 8.53 -0.04 5.88
C LEU A 50 7.41 -0.62 5.00
N LEU A 51 6.51 0.24 4.51
CA LEU A 51 5.42 -0.17 3.62
C LEU A 51 5.95 -0.80 2.33
N ARG A 52 6.99 -0.21 1.71
CA ARG A 52 7.64 -0.77 0.52
C ARG A 52 8.28 -2.14 0.78
N VAL A 53 8.91 -2.32 1.95
CA VAL A 53 9.47 -3.61 2.35
C VAL A 53 8.37 -4.65 2.51
N ALA A 54 7.27 -4.30 3.19
CA ALA A 54 6.12 -5.18 3.38
C ALA A 54 5.50 -5.62 2.04
N MET A 55 5.32 -4.70 1.08
CA MET A 55 4.82 -5.02 -0.26
C MET A 55 5.76 -5.94 -1.05
N LYS A 56 7.09 -5.83 -0.86
CA LYS A 56 8.08 -6.71 -1.52
C LYS A 56 8.15 -8.10 -0.90
N GLN A 57 7.95 -8.19 0.42
CA GLN A 57 8.13 -9.45 1.16
C GLN A 57 6.83 -10.19 1.44
N GLY A 58 5.67 -9.64 1.06
CA GLY A 58 4.35 -10.19 1.32
C GLY A 58 4.07 -11.56 0.69
N ARG A 59 4.77 -12.61 1.15
CA ARG A 59 4.32 -14.00 1.14
C ARG A 59 3.59 -14.25 2.45
N PHE A 60 2.46 -13.59 2.64
CA PHE A 60 1.53 -13.95 3.71
C PHE A 60 0.51 -14.91 3.10
N ALA A 61 1.01 -16.09 2.71
CA ALA A 61 0.22 -17.26 2.37
C ALA A 61 0.04 -18.11 3.62
#